data_AF-A0A355A4D5-F1
#
_entry.id   AF-A0A355A4D5-F1
#
_cell.length_a   1.000
_cell.length_b   1.000
_cell.length_c   1.000
_cell.angle_alpha   90.00
_cell.angle_beta   90.00
_cell.angle_gamma   90.00
#
_symmetry.space_group_name_H-M   'P 1'
#
loop_
_entity.id
_entity.type
_entity.pdbx_description
1 polymer ?
#
loop_
_entity_poly.entity_id
_entity_poly.type
_entity_poly.pdbx_seq_one_letter_code
_entity_poly.pdbx_strand_id
1 'polypeptide(L)'
;MASYSLRCNLPDNRRNMENIVAAADPDAFFRKIDYQIEIFVTIDSKGIACRGKIGGLQQAEISFIDTEIINLSYSASDYEQRKKEVVRRGILELLNKIGTPKLPWGILTGVRPTKIYHYLRDLGFSSWEVKNKLEGQFLLSTEKALLLAAVGETQRPWLKAAAKKISVYIGIPFCPTKCGYCSFASYPLATHSHLIKGFLEALAYEIKAIGKALQLVDLPLVSLYIGGGTPTVLSHLQLKELLALISRNFSIAGAMEFTVEAGRPDTLDQDKLRILKEFGVTRVSVNPQTLNAQTLVRIGRQHTLEELEKAVQLVREVKIPCLNMDMIIGLPGEEEEDWENTLQRLFSYQAENITIHTLAPKRAAAW
;
A
#
# COMPACT_ATOMS: atom_id res chain seq x y z
N MET A 1 -27.55 18.37 7.46
CA MET A 1 -26.82 19.36 6.63
C MET A 1 -25.50 19.61 7.32
N ALA A 2 -24.39 19.61 6.59
CA ALA A 2 -23.08 19.96 7.16
C ALA A 2 -23.18 21.35 7.81
N SER A 3 -22.63 21.48 9.01
CA SER A 3 -22.66 22.69 9.85
C SER A 3 -21.64 23.74 9.45
N TYR A 4 -20.84 23.49 8.41
CA TYR A 4 -19.74 24.35 7.99
C TYR A 4 -19.95 24.95 6.59
N SER A 5 -19.36 26.12 6.35
CA SER A 5 -19.26 26.81 5.07
C SER A 5 -17.80 26.89 4.63
N LEU A 6 -17.49 26.35 3.44
CA LEU A 6 -16.15 26.33 2.86
C LEU A 6 -16.17 27.09 1.53
N ARG A 7 -15.36 28.14 1.41
CA ARG A 7 -15.23 28.93 0.19
C ARG A 7 -13.76 29.03 -0.23
N CYS A 8 -13.51 28.86 -1.52
CA CYS A 8 -12.20 29.07 -2.13
C CYS A 8 -12.39 29.76 -3.47
N ASN A 9 -11.53 30.72 -3.81
CA ASN A 9 -11.57 31.40 -5.10
C ASN A 9 -11.03 30.52 -6.25
N LEU A 10 -10.25 29.47 -5.94
CA LEU A 10 -9.82 28.50 -6.94
C LEU A 10 -10.90 27.43 -7.16
N PRO A 11 -11.23 27.08 -8.42
CA PRO A 11 -12.23 26.06 -8.73
C PRO A 11 -11.80 24.68 -8.20
N ASP A 12 -12.78 23.77 -8.08
CA ASP A 12 -12.59 22.35 -7.77
C ASP A 12 -11.82 22.01 -6.47
N ASN A 13 -11.80 22.93 -5.50
CA ASN A 13 -11.11 22.71 -4.23
C ASN A 13 -12.00 22.25 -3.08
N ARG A 14 -13.34 22.28 -3.21
CA ARG A 14 -14.27 21.94 -2.13
C ARG A 14 -13.95 20.61 -1.44
N ARG A 15 -13.71 19.54 -2.21
CA ARG A 15 -13.37 18.23 -1.67
C ARG A 15 -12.03 18.21 -0.93
N ASN A 16 -11.04 18.98 -1.41
CA ASN A 16 -9.76 19.12 -0.71
C ASN A 16 -9.96 19.79 0.65
N MET A 17 -10.82 20.79 0.72
CA MET A 17 -11.16 21.48 1.97
C MET A 17 -11.86 20.53 2.95
N GLU A 18 -12.90 19.85 2.48
CA GLU A 18 -13.69 18.90 3.28
C GLU A 18 -12.80 17.78 3.85
N ASN A 19 -11.87 17.24 3.06
CA ASN A 19 -10.96 16.19 3.53
C ASN A 19 -10.04 16.64 4.67
N ILE A 20 -9.57 17.90 4.66
CA ILE A 20 -8.70 18.42 5.73
C ILE A 20 -9.52 18.69 7.00
N VAL A 21 -10.71 19.27 6.87
CA VAL A 21 -11.63 19.45 8.01
C VAL A 21 -11.98 18.10 8.62
N ALA A 22 -12.31 17.09 7.80
CA ALA A 22 -12.61 15.74 8.27
C ALA A 22 -11.44 15.05 8.97
N ALA A 23 -10.21 15.32 8.52
CA ALA A 23 -9.03 14.78 9.16
C ALA A 23 -8.74 15.46 10.52
N ALA A 24 -8.80 16.79 10.56
CA ALA A 24 -8.44 17.58 11.74
C ALA A 24 -9.53 17.58 12.83
N ASP A 25 -10.79 17.53 12.42
CA ASP A 25 -11.95 17.51 13.31
C ASP A 25 -13.04 16.58 12.73
N PRO A 26 -12.91 15.26 12.94
CA PRO A 26 -13.90 14.28 12.48
C PRO A 26 -15.30 14.55 13.03
N ASP A 27 -15.38 15.13 14.23
CA ASP A 27 -16.63 15.47 14.92
C ASP A 27 -17.34 16.68 14.29
N ALA A 28 -16.66 17.51 13.50
CA ALA A 28 -17.28 18.63 12.77
C ALA A 28 -18.41 18.20 11.83
N PHE A 29 -18.45 16.94 11.42
CA PHE A 29 -19.52 16.38 10.60
C PHE A 29 -20.77 15.99 11.41
N PHE A 30 -20.58 15.68 12.69
CA PHE A 30 -21.62 15.12 13.56
C PHE A 30 -22.12 16.13 14.59
N ARG A 31 -21.25 17.05 15.04
CA ARG A 31 -21.56 18.17 15.93
C ARG A 31 -21.83 19.41 15.07
N LYS A 32 -22.76 20.27 15.51
CA LYS A 32 -23.02 21.56 14.86
C LYS A 32 -21.86 22.55 15.10
N ILE A 33 -20.69 22.27 14.53
CA ILE A 33 -19.54 23.16 14.54
C ILE A 33 -19.67 24.11 13.36
N ASP A 34 -19.90 25.39 13.65
CA ASP A 34 -20.10 26.46 12.65
C ASP A 34 -18.75 26.95 12.12
N TYR A 35 -18.02 26.12 11.38
CA TYR A 35 -16.81 26.59 10.69
C TYR A 35 -17.17 27.39 9.44
N GLN A 36 -16.74 28.65 9.38
CA GLN A 36 -16.87 29.48 8.19
C GLN A 36 -15.47 29.78 7.63
N ILE A 37 -14.97 28.89 6.77
CA ILE A 37 -13.62 28.96 6.24
C ILE A 37 -13.65 29.57 4.83
N GLU A 38 -12.93 30.66 4.64
CA GLU A 38 -12.68 31.25 3.33
C GLU A 38 -11.18 31.26 3.04
N ILE A 39 -10.79 30.70 1.90
CA ILE A 39 -9.42 30.69 1.39
C ILE A 39 -9.36 31.51 0.11
N PHE A 40 -8.40 32.42 0.03
CA PHE A 40 -8.12 33.23 -1.13
C PHE A 40 -6.67 33.03 -1.57
N VAL A 41 -6.48 32.45 -2.75
CA VAL A 41 -5.18 32.21 -3.35
C VAL A 41 -4.93 33.23 -4.47
N THR A 42 -3.80 33.93 -4.41
CA THR A 42 -3.33 34.83 -5.46
C THR A 42 -2.08 34.24 -6.09
N ILE A 43 -1.96 34.37 -7.40
CA ILE A 43 -0.93 33.73 -8.18
C ILE A 43 -0.23 34.81 -9.01
N ASP A 44 1.07 34.97 -8.83
CA ASP A 44 1.88 35.94 -9.58
C ASP A 44 3.31 35.44 -9.82
N SER A 45 4.17 36.30 -10.40
CA SER A 45 5.57 35.98 -10.69
C SER A 45 6.44 35.75 -9.45
N LYS A 46 5.96 36.10 -8.25
CA LYS A 46 6.64 35.88 -6.98
C LYS A 46 6.26 34.55 -6.33
N GLY A 47 5.20 33.89 -6.80
CA GLY A 47 4.78 32.57 -6.34
C GLY A 47 3.28 32.45 -6.11
N ILE A 48 2.90 31.62 -5.14
CA ILE A 48 1.51 31.36 -4.77
C ILE A 48 1.25 31.92 -3.37
N ALA A 49 0.53 33.02 -3.28
CA ALA A 49 0.12 33.63 -2.02
C ALA A 49 -1.23 33.06 -1.55
N CYS A 50 -1.34 32.77 -0.25
CA CYS A 50 -2.57 32.32 0.38
C CYS A 50 -2.95 33.30 1.49
N ARG A 51 -4.22 33.68 1.52
CA ARG A 51 -4.88 34.35 2.64
C ARG A 51 -6.07 33.52 3.04
N GLY A 52 -6.30 33.36 4.32
CA GLY A 52 -7.39 32.55 4.83
C GLY A 52 -7.99 33.16 6.07
N LYS A 53 -9.29 32.97 6.26
CA LYS A 53 -9.99 33.31 7.49
C LYS A 53 -10.91 32.16 7.89
N ILE A 54 -11.00 31.90 9.18
CA ILE A 54 -11.98 31.02 9.78
C ILE A 54 -12.83 31.87 10.72
N GLY A 55 -14.16 31.77 10.56
CA GLY A 55 -15.15 32.37 11.44
C GLY A 55 -16.05 31.31 12.07
N GLY A 56 -17.05 31.78 12.82
CA GLY A 56 -17.93 30.95 13.63
C GLY A 56 -17.76 31.24 15.12
N LEU A 57 -17.69 30.17 15.92
CA LEU A 57 -17.42 30.24 17.37
C LEU A 57 -16.03 30.77 17.70
N GLN A 58 -15.06 30.52 16.82
CA GLN A 58 -13.68 30.97 16.95
C GLN A 58 -13.26 31.67 15.66
N GLN A 59 -12.35 32.63 15.78
CA GLN A 59 -11.87 33.43 14.67
C GLN A 59 -10.35 33.36 14.56
N ALA A 60 -9.85 33.16 13.35
CA ALA A 60 -8.43 33.26 13.06
C ALA A 60 -8.20 33.64 11.60
N GLU A 61 -7.04 34.21 11.34
CA GLU A 61 -6.58 34.55 9.99
C GLU A 61 -5.16 34.03 9.75
N ILE A 62 -4.87 33.71 8.50
CA ILE A 62 -3.55 33.31 8.02
C ILE A 62 -3.19 34.06 6.75
N SER A 63 -1.89 34.29 6.57
CA SER A 63 -1.33 34.74 5.30
C SER A 63 0.08 34.19 5.15
N PHE A 64 0.36 33.62 3.98
CA PHE A 64 1.70 33.17 3.61
C PHE A 64 1.89 33.22 2.09
N ILE A 65 3.14 33.15 1.65
CA ILE A 65 3.50 33.03 0.23
C ILE A 65 4.43 31.84 0.04
N ASP A 66 4.12 30.99 -0.94
CA ASP A 66 4.99 29.94 -1.42
C ASP A 66 5.79 30.45 -2.63
N THR A 67 7.03 30.85 -2.36
CA THR A 67 7.98 31.30 -3.38
C THR A 67 8.80 30.15 -3.97
N GLU A 68 8.71 28.94 -3.42
CA GLU A 68 9.58 27.85 -3.84
C GLU A 68 9.16 27.28 -5.19
N ILE A 69 7.85 27.24 -5.45
CA ILE A 69 7.28 26.67 -6.66
C ILE A 69 7.70 27.40 -7.95
N ILE A 70 8.31 28.59 -7.84
CA ILE A 70 8.89 29.32 -8.97
C ILE A 70 10.27 28.78 -9.39
N ASN A 71 10.86 27.86 -8.61
CA ASN A 71 12.13 27.23 -8.94
C ASN A 71 12.01 26.45 -10.26
N LEU A 72 13.01 26.58 -11.13
CA LEU A 72 13.08 25.95 -12.44
C LEU A 72 13.07 24.41 -12.40
N SER A 73 13.34 23.80 -11.24
CA SER A 73 13.21 22.36 -11.04
C SER A 73 11.76 21.87 -11.13
N TYR A 74 10.75 22.74 -10.97
CA TYR A 74 9.34 22.36 -11.00
C TYR A 74 8.73 22.49 -12.40
N SER A 75 7.87 21.53 -12.75
CA SER A 75 7.09 21.53 -13.98
C SER A 75 5.77 22.29 -13.84
N ALA A 76 5.11 22.56 -14.97
CA ALA A 76 3.76 23.13 -14.98
C ALA A 76 2.75 22.25 -14.22
N SER A 77 2.91 20.92 -14.24
CA SER A 77 2.05 20.01 -13.48
C SER A 77 2.25 20.15 -11.96
N ASP A 78 3.48 20.39 -11.51
CA ASP A 78 3.77 20.64 -10.09
C ASP A 78 3.09 21.91 -9.61
N TYR A 79 3.08 22.93 -10.45
CA TYR A 79 2.41 24.19 -10.17
C TYR A 79 0.91 24.02 -9.93
N GLU A 80 0.22 23.27 -10.80
CA GLU A 80 -1.22 22.97 -10.63
C GLU A 80 -1.50 22.15 -9.37
N GLN A 81 -0.62 21.20 -9.06
CA GLN A 81 -0.72 20.42 -7.83
C GLN A 81 -0.47 21.28 -6.58
N ARG A 82 0.50 22.21 -6.65
CA ARG A 82 0.86 23.09 -5.53
C ARG A 82 -0.26 24.05 -5.17
N LYS A 83 -1.04 24.54 -6.14
CA LYS A 83 -2.25 25.34 -5.85
C LYS A 83 -3.21 24.62 -4.90
N LYS A 84 -3.42 23.31 -5.11
CA LYS A 84 -4.26 22.47 -4.25
C LYS A 84 -3.63 22.19 -2.87
N GLU A 85 -2.30 22.10 -2.81
CA GLU A 85 -1.54 21.94 -1.57
C GLU A 85 -1.61 23.19 -0.70
N VAL A 86 -1.44 24.36 -1.30
CA VAL A 86 -1.53 25.66 -0.62
C VAL A 86 -2.92 25.86 0.01
N VAL A 87 -4.00 25.49 -0.68
CA VAL A 87 -5.36 25.53 -0.12
C VAL A 87 -5.48 24.62 1.10
N ARG A 88 -5.02 23.35 0.99
CA ARG A 88 -5.07 22.40 2.11
C ARG A 88 -4.24 22.88 3.31
N ARG A 89 -3.06 23.45 3.04
CA ARG A 89 -2.18 24.05 4.05
C ARG A 89 -2.87 25.20 4.77
N GLY A 90 -3.44 26.15 4.03
CA GLY A 90 -4.14 27.29 4.62
C GLY A 90 -5.28 26.88 5.56
N ILE A 91 -6.03 25.84 5.19
CA ILE A 91 -7.12 25.31 6.03
C ILE A 91 -6.55 24.69 7.31
N LEU A 92 -5.52 23.85 7.19
CA LEU A 92 -4.91 23.21 8.35
C LEU A 92 -4.26 24.25 9.29
N GLU A 93 -3.64 25.30 8.77
CA GLU A 93 -3.11 26.39 9.60
C GLU A 93 -4.21 27.15 10.34
N LEU A 94 -5.36 27.43 9.70
CA LEU A 94 -6.52 28.05 10.36
C LEU A 94 -7.06 27.17 11.49
N LEU A 95 -7.25 25.87 11.22
CA LEU A 95 -7.74 24.91 12.22
C LEU A 95 -6.76 24.80 13.40
N ASN A 96 -5.44 24.70 13.12
CA ASN A 96 -4.41 24.70 14.17
C ASN A 96 -4.44 25.97 15.04
N LYS A 97 -4.74 27.15 14.46
CA LYS A 97 -4.82 28.42 15.21
C LYS A 97 -6.00 28.47 16.17
N ILE A 98 -7.11 27.81 15.86
CA ILE A 98 -8.28 27.74 16.73
C ILE A 98 -8.22 26.59 17.74
N GLY A 99 -7.12 25.81 17.71
CA GLY A 99 -6.83 24.78 18.71
C GLY A 99 -7.31 23.38 18.37
N THR A 100 -7.60 23.08 17.10
CA THR A 100 -7.87 21.69 16.70
C THR A 100 -6.64 20.81 16.93
N PRO A 101 -6.80 19.49 17.18
CA PRO A 101 -5.68 18.57 17.26
C PRO A 101 -4.75 18.66 16.05
N LYS A 102 -3.44 18.76 16.31
CA LYS A 102 -2.44 18.79 15.24
C LYS A 102 -2.40 17.45 14.52
N LEU A 103 -2.46 17.48 13.19
CA LEU A 103 -2.26 16.29 12.36
C LEU A 103 -0.76 15.98 12.20
N PRO A 104 -0.26 14.82 12.69
CA PRO A 104 1.17 14.51 12.57
C PRO A 104 1.67 14.44 11.12
N TRP A 105 0.79 14.06 10.20
CA TRP A 105 1.07 13.98 8.76
C TRP A 105 0.72 15.27 7.99
N GLY A 106 0.31 16.32 8.69
CA GLY A 106 -0.06 17.59 8.09
C GLY A 106 -1.15 17.45 7.02
N ILE A 107 -0.89 17.98 5.83
CA ILE A 107 -1.83 17.94 4.69
C ILE A 107 -1.77 16.62 3.90
N LEU A 108 -0.89 15.69 4.28
CA LEU A 108 -0.75 14.38 3.63
C LEU A 108 -1.78 13.39 4.18
N THR A 109 -3.02 13.55 3.72
CA THR A 109 -4.15 12.68 4.10
C THR A 109 -4.33 11.45 3.20
N GLY A 110 -3.47 11.28 2.19
CA GLY A 110 -3.53 10.19 1.22
C GLY A 110 -2.62 9.00 1.54
N VAL A 111 -2.72 7.95 0.72
CA VAL A 111 -1.83 6.78 0.81
C VAL A 111 -0.48 7.05 0.11
N ARG A 112 0.61 6.53 0.68
CA ARG A 112 2.00 6.57 0.16
C ARG A 112 2.70 7.95 0.22
N PRO A 113 2.91 8.53 1.42
CA PRO A 113 3.64 9.79 1.58
C PRO A 113 5.09 9.74 1.06
N THR A 114 5.69 8.55 0.97
CA THR A 114 7.06 8.36 0.45
C THR A 114 7.22 8.78 -1.01
N LYS A 115 6.14 8.78 -1.80
CA LYS A 115 6.20 9.25 -3.20
C LYS A 115 6.67 10.70 -3.30
N ILE A 116 6.20 11.57 -2.41
CA ILE A 116 6.58 12.99 -2.38
C ILE A 116 8.07 13.11 -2.03
N TYR A 117 8.53 12.31 -1.07
CA TYR A 117 9.94 12.28 -0.71
C TYR A 117 10.82 11.92 -1.90
N HIS A 118 10.53 10.79 -2.56
CA HIS A 118 11.29 10.32 -3.73
C HIS A 118 11.26 11.34 -4.86
N TYR A 119 10.10 11.91 -5.14
CA TYR A 119 9.94 12.95 -6.15
C TYR A 119 10.84 14.16 -5.91
N LEU A 120 10.80 14.74 -4.72
CA LEU A 120 11.65 15.89 -4.37
C LEU A 120 13.14 15.52 -4.42
N ARG A 121 13.50 14.29 -4.03
CA ARG A 121 14.86 13.80 -4.14
C ARG A 121 15.32 13.56 -5.58
N ASP A 122 14.39 13.32 -6.51
CA ASP A 122 14.66 13.19 -7.95
C ASP A 122 14.80 14.57 -8.62
N LEU A 123 14.13 15.61 -8.08
CA LEU A 123 14.33 17.01 -8.45
C LEU A 123 15.67 17.62 -7.98
N GLY A 124 16.47 16.86 -7.23
CA GLY A 124 17.82 17.24 -6.80
C GLY A 124 17.93 17.79 -5.37
N PHE A 125 16.82 17.96 -4.64
CA PHE A 125 16.87 18.39 -3.25
C PHE A 125 17.55 17.34 -2.37
N SER A 126 18.38 17.75 -1.42
CA SER A 126 18.99 16.90 -0.38
C SER A 126 17.93 16.34 0.59
N SER A 127 18.25 15.25 1.31
CA SER A 127 17.34 14.68 2.31
C SER A 127 16.89 15.71 3.36
N TRP A 128 17.81 16.57 3.78
CA TRP A 128 17.54 17.64 4.74
C TRP A 128 16.61 18.72 4.17
N GLU A 129 16.83 19.15 2.92
CA GLU A 129 15.92 20.09 2.24
C GLU A 129 14.53 19.50 2.08
N VAL A 130 14.43 18.21 1.72
CA VAL A 130 13.13 17.52 1.62
C VAL A 130 12.43 17.48 2.98
N LYS A 131 13.15 17.16 4.06
CA LYS A 131 12.60 17.19 5.42
C LYS A 131 12.05 18.57 5.78
N ASN A 132 12.78 19.65 5.49
CA ASN A 132 12.30 21.02 5.77
C ASN A 132 11.06 21.38 4.95
N LYS A 133 10.98 20.92 3.69
CA LYS A 133 9.79 21.09 2.86
C LYS A 133 8.59 20.33 3.43
N LEU A 134 8.79 19.09 3.88
CA LEU A 134 7.75 18.28 4.53
C LEU A 134 7.16 18.98 5.76
N GLU A 135 7.99 19.62 6.59
CA GLU A 135 7.50 20.39 7.74
C GLU A 135 6.86 21.72 7.32
N GLY A 136 7.50 22.49 6.44
CA GLY A 136 7.04 23.84 6.11
C GLY A 136 5.85 23.89 5.16
N GLN A 137 5.90 23.14 4.06
CA GLN A 137 4.88 23.17 3.01
C GLN A 137 3.74 22.19 3.31
N PHE A 138 4.09 21.02 3.83
CA PHE A 138 3.12 19.95 4.08
C PHE A 138 2.66 19.87 5.53
N LEU A 139 3.26 20.66 6.45
CA LEU A 139 2.90 20.74 7.87
C LEU A 139 3.04 19.41 8.62
N LEU A 140 3.97 18.55 8.21
CA LEU A 140 4.30 17.34 8.98
C LEU A 140 4.91 17.73 10.32
N SER A 141 4.65 16.93 11.35
CA SER A 141 5.43 17.01 12.58
C SER A 141 6.89 16.61 12.30
N THR A 142 7.82 17.13 13.09
CA THR A 142 9.24 16.81 12.95
C THR A 142 9.51 15.31 13.02
N GLU A 143 8.85 14.61 13.93
CA GLU A 143 8.92 13.16 14.05
C GLU A 143 8.52 12.46 12.74
N LYS A 144 7.38 12.83 12.13
CA LYS A 144 6.92 12.19 10.89
C LYS A 144 7.77 12.60 9.68
N ALA A 145 8.27 13.83 9.63
CA ALA A 145 9.16 14.27 8.56
C ALA A 145 10.50 13.52 8.61
N LEU A 146 11.09 13.33 9.81
CA LEU A 146 12.29 12.53 10.01
C LEU A 146 12.07 11.06 9.67
N LEU A 147 10.97 10.47 10.15
CA LEU A 147 10.60 9.09 9.82
C LEU A 147 10.44 8.90 8.30
N LEU A 148 9.72 9.81 7.65
CA LEU A 148 9.51 9.75 6.20
C LEU A 148 10.82 9.86 5.43
N ALA A 149 11.73 10.73 5.87
CA ALA A 149 13.05 10.86 5.27
C ALA A 149 13.93 9.61 5.46
N ALA A 150 13.92 9.01 6.66
CA ALA A 150 14.65 7.78 6.95
C ALA A 150 14.13 6.59 6.12
N VAL A 151 12.81 6.42 6.04
CA VAL A 151 12.17 5.41 5.19
C VAL A 151 12.49 5.68 3.71
N GLY A 152 12.42 6.94 3.30
CA GLY A 152 12.76 7.38 1.95
C GLY A 152 14.18 7.01 1.54
N GLU A 153 15.20 7.40 2.32
CA GLU A 153 16.59 7.06 2.03
C GLU A 153 16.83 5.55 2.03
N THR A 154 16.21 4.80 2.95
CA THR A 154 16.27 3.34 2.96
C THR A 154 15.72 2.73 1.66
N GLN A 155 14.63 3.29 1.13
CA GLN A 155 13.97 2.80 -0.09
C GLN A 155 14.68 3.22 -1.39
N ARG A 156 15.37 4.37 -1.41
CA ARG A 156 15.90 4.95 -2.66
C ARG A 156 16.80 4.01 -3.47
N PRO A 157 17.77 3.27 -2.89
CA PRO A 157 18.60 2.36 -3.65
C PRO A 157 17.79 1.31 -4.42
N TRP A 158 16.73 0.77 -3.80
CA TRP A 158 15.84 -0.23 -4.41
C TRP A 158 15.02 0.35 -5.56
N LEU A 159 14.48 1.57 -5.38
CA LEU A 159 13.74 2.24 -6.45
C LEU A 159 14.64 2.62 -7.63
N LYS A 160 15.87 3.06 -7.37
CA LYS A 160 16.86 3.31 -8.43
C LYS A 160 17.24 2.02 -9.16
N ALA A 161 17.45 0.93 -8.43
CA ALA A 161 17.74 -0.38 -9.02
C ALA A 161 16.56 -0.92 -9.87
N ALA A 162 15.32 -0.52 -9.55
CA ALA A 162 14.12 -0.86 -10.29
C ALA A 162 13.74 0.16 -11.39
N ALA A 163 14.44 1.29 -11.50
CA ALA A 163 14.11 2.32 -12.46
C ALA A 163 14.26 1.81 -13.90
N LYS A 164 13.32 2.18 -14.78
CA LYS A 164 13.24 1.70 -16.18
C LYS A 164 13.21 0.17 -16.29
N LYS A 165 12.58 -0.49 -15.33
CA LYS A 165 12.27 -1.92 -15.36
C LYS A 165 10.78 -2.12 -15.18
N ILE A 166 10.31 -3.33 -15.40
CA ILE A 166 8.89 -3.68 -15.27
C ILE A 166 8.68 -4.81 -14.27
N SER A 167 7.55 -4.76 -13.57
CA SER A 167 7.08 -5.84 -12.69
C SER A 167 5.87 -6.50 -13.32
N VAL A 168 5.79 -7.82 -13.22
CA VAL A 168 4.63 -8.61 -13.69
C VAL A 168 3.92 -9.22 -12.49
N TYR A 169 2.60 -8.99 -12.41
CA TYR A 169 1.73 -9.63 -11.43
C TYR A 169 0.76 -10.58 -12.14
N ILE A 170 0.66 -11.81 -11.64
CA ILE A 170 -0.25 -12.85 -12.14
C ILE A 170 -1.19 -13.22 -10.99
N GLY A 171 -2.47 -12.92 -11.15
CA GLY A 171 -3.49 -13.23 -10.15
C GLY A 171 -4.13 -14.59 -10.41
N ILE A 172 -4.02 -15.53 -9.47
CA ILE A 172 -4.76 -16.80 -9.46
C ILE A 172 -5.94 -16.65 -8.49
N PRO A 173 -7.17 -16.42 -8.96
CA PRO A 173 -8.27 -15.96 -8.11
C PRO A 173 -9.00 -17.09 -7.39
N PHE A 174 -8.39 -18.27 -7.20
CA PHE A 174 -9.02 -19.43 -6.58
C PHE A 174 -8.48 -19.65 -5.16
N CYS A 175 -9.36 -20.02 -4.23
CA CYS A 175 -8.99 -20.33 -2.84
C CYS A 175 -9.70 -21.60 -2.37
N PRO A 176 -9.17 -22.33 -1.37
CA PRO A 176 -9.92 -23.42 -0.73
C PRO A 176 -11.26 -22.92 -0.18
N THR A 177 -11.22 -21.81 0.57
CA THR A 177 -12.37 -21.10 1.13
C THR A 177 -12.17 -19.58 1.02
N LYS A 178 -13.26 -18.81 1.08
CA LYS A 178 -13.19 -17.34 1.17
C LYS A 178 -13.09 -16.92 2.64
N CYS A 179 -12.00 -16.26 3.02
CA CYS A 179 -11.83 -15.72 4.38
C CYS A 179 -12.74 -14.50 4.61
N GLY A 180 -13.24 -14.32 5.83
CA GLY A 180 -14.19 -13.25 6.18
C GLY A 180 -13.66 -11.85 5.88
N TYR A 181 -12.38 -11.59 6.20
CA TYR A 181 -11.71 -10.30 5.96
C TYR A 181 -11.32 -10.05 4.49
N CYS A 182 -11.33 -11.06 3.63
CA CYS A 182 -10.70 -10.97 2.32
C CYS A 182 -11.55 -10.14 1.34
N SER A 183 -10.93 -9.11 0.78
CA SER A 183 -11.54 -8.23 -0.24
C SER A 183 -11.02 -8.47 -1.66
N PHE A 184 -10.11 -9.42 -1.84
CA PHE A 184 -9.57 -9.80 -3.14
C PHE A 184 -10.53 -10.70 -3.91
N ALA A 185 -10.33 -10.79 -5.23
CA ALA A 185 -11.00 -11.78 -6.06
C ALA A 185 -10.60 -13.19 -5.58
N SER A 186 -11.55 -13.90 -4.97
CA SER A 186 -11.36 -15.20 -4.36
C SER A 186 -12.60 -16.05 -4.63
N TYR A 187 -12.43 -17.07 -5.46
CA TYR A 187 -13.44 -18.03 -5.86
C TYR A 187 -13.20 -19.36 -5.14
N PRO A 188 -14.09 -19.78 -4.22
CA PRO A 188 -13.94 -21.04 -3.50
C PRO A 188 -13.94 -22.25 -4.43
N LEU A 189 -13.01 -23.18 -4.23
CA LEU A 189 -12.89 -24.40 -5.05
C LEU A 189 -14.15 -25.26 -5.05
N ALA A 190 -14.87 -25.31 -3.92
CA ALA A 190 -16.10 -26.07 -3.78
C ALA A 190 -17.18 -25.68 -4.81
N THR A 191 -17.19 -24.41 -5.24
CA THR A 191 -18.19 -23.88 -6.18
C THR A 191 -17.61 -23.53 -7.56
N HIS A 192 -16.31 -23.27 -7.67
CA HIS A 192 -15.70 -22.71 -8.90
C HIS A 192 -14.54 -23.54 -9.47
N SER A 193 -14.24 -24.72 -8.94
CA SER A 193 -13.15 -25.57 -9.45
C SER A 193 -13.26 -25.89 -10.95
N HIS A 194 -14.47 -26.04 -11.48
CA HIS A 194 -14.73 -26.28 -12.90
C HIS A 194 -14.23 -25.15 -13.83
N LEU A 195 -14.00 -23.94 -13.31
CA LEU A 195 -13.52 -22.80 -14.09
C LEU A 195 -11.99 -22.76 -14.24
N ILE A 196 -11.24 -23.54 -13.45
CA ILE A 196 -9.77 -23.46 -13.41
C ILE A 196 -9.16 -23.72 -14.78
N LYS A 197 -9.67 -24.73 -15.51
CA LYS A 197 -9.13 -25.08 -16.83
C LYS A 197 -9.27 -23.91 -17.82
N GLY A 198 -10.48 -23.39 -17.99
CA GLY A 198 -10.73 -22.27 -18.90
C GLY A 198 -9.99 -20.99 -18.48
N PHE A 199 -9.85 -20.76 -17.17
CA PHE A 199 -9.04 -19.66 -16.64
C PHE A 199 -7.56 -19.80 -17.03
N LEU A 200 -6.95 -20.99 -16.86
CA LEU A 200 -5.55 -21.21 -17.22
C LEU A 200 -5.31 -21.11 -18.74
N GLU A 201 -6.27 -21.54 -19.56
CA GLU A 201 -6.23 -21.36 -21.02
C GLU A 201 -6.23 -19.88 -21.42
N ALA A 202 -7.11 -19.07 -20.81
CA ALA A 202 -7.17 -17.64 -21.03
C ALA A 202 -5.89 -16.93 -20.52
N LEU A 203 -5.44 -17.27 -19.32
CA LEU A 203 -4.20 -16.74 -18.74
C LEU A 203 -2.99 -17.09 -19.62
N ALA A 204 -2.99 -18.29 -20.24
CA ALA A 204 -1.91 -18.67 -21.14
C ALA A 204 -1.87 -17.82 -22.42
N TYR A 205 -3.02 -17.37 -22.91
CA TYR A 205 -3.11 -16.41 -24.01
C TYR A 205 -2.51 -15.05 -23.59
N GLU A 206 -2.89 -14.54 -22.41
CA GLU A 206 -2.37 -13.26 -21.90
C GLU A 206 -0.86 -13.30 -21.66
N ILE A 207 -0.32 -14.35 -21.03
CA ILE A 207 1.11 -14.49 -20.78
C ILE A 207 1.91 -14.42 -22.09
N LYS A 208 1.44 -15.08 -23.15
CA LYS A 208 2.08 -15.03 -24.47
C LYS A 208 2.00 -13.64 -25.11
N ALA A 209 0.85 -12.97 -25.01
CA ALA A 209 0.67 -11.64 -25.56
C ALA A 209 1.55 -10.60 -24.83
N ILE A 210 1.57 -10.64 -23.50
CA ILE A 210 2.41 -9.77 -22.67
C ILE A 210 3.88 -10.09 -22.90
N GLY A 211 4.28 -11.35 -23.00
CA GLY A 211 5.66 -11.73 -23.31
C GLY A 211 6.17 -11.10 -24.62
N LYS A 212 5.35 -11.15 -25.68
CA LYS A 212 5.65 -10.46 -26.94
C LYS A 212 5.75 -8.94 -26.78
N ALA A 213 4.82 -8.32 -26.03
CA ALA A 213 4.86 -6.89 -25.78
C ALA A 213 6.12 -6.47 -25.00
N LEU A 214 6.54 -7.26 -24.01
CA LEU A 214 7.74 -7.02 -23.23
C LEU A 214 9.01 -7.07 -24.08
N GLN A 215 9.08 -8.00 -25.04
CA GLN A 215 10.19 -8.07 -26.01
C GLN A 215 10.26 -6.83 -26.91
N LEU A 216 9.13 -6.19 -27.22
CA LEU A 216 9.09 -4.99 -28.05
C LEU A 216 9.53 -3.71 -27.32
N VAL A 217 9.24 -3.61 -26.02
CA VAL A 217 9.58 -2.42 -25.22
C VAL A 217 11.00 -2.45 -24.63
N ASP A 218 11.70 -3.58 -24.73
CA ASP A 218 13.07 -3.80 -24.24
C ASP A 218 13.27 -3.35 -22.78
N LEU A 219 12.29 -3.66 -21.92
CA LEU A 219 12.36 -3.41 -20.48
C LEU A 219 12.64 -4.71 -19.73
N PRO A 220 13.73 -4.81 -18.96
CA PRO A 220 14.00 -6.00 -18.17
C PRO A 220 13.00 -6.14 -17.03
N LEU A 221 12.70 -7.38 -16.69
CA LEU A 221 11.84 -7.71 -15.56
C LEU A 221 12.59 -7.47 -14.25
N VAL A 222 12.03 -6.65 -13.35
CA VAL A 222 12.58 -6.46 -11.99
C VAL A 222 11.95 -7.41 -10.99
N SER A 223 10.65 -7.70 -11.14
CA SER A 223 9.98 -8.67 -10.28
C SER A 223 8.85 -9.40 -10.99
N LEU A 224 8.64 -10.65 -10.60
CA LEU A 224 7.46 -11.42 -10.95
C LEU A 224 6.75 -11.86 -9.68
N TYR A 225 5.44 -11.68 -9.63
CA TYR A 225 4.64 -11.98 -8.46
C TYR A 225 3.40 -12.78 -8.86
N ILE A 226 3.27 -13.99 -8.34
CA ILE A 226 2.06 -14.82 -8.50
C ILE A 226 1.29 -14.79 -7.18
N GLY A 227 0.11 -14.17 -7.18
CA GLY A 227 -0.70 -13.95 -5.99
C GLY A 227 -2.20 -14.09 -6.25
N GLY A 228 -3.01 -13.40 -5.45
CA GLY A 228 -4.45 -13.27 -5.66
C GLY A 228 -5.26 -14.02 -4.62
N GLY A 229 -5.87 -15.12 -5.03
CA GLY A 229 -6.50 -16.04 -4.10
C GLY A 229 -5.44 -16.88 -3.39
N THR A 230 -5.12 -18.02 -3.98
CA THR A 230 -4.12 -18.94 -3.44
C THR A 230 -3.49 -19.71 -4.60
N PRO A 231 -2.41 -19.21 -5.22
CA PRO A 231 -1.76 -19.87 -6.36
C PRO A 231 -1.47 -21.36 -6.16
N THR A 232 -1.13 -21.75 -4.93
CA THR A 232 -0.83 -23.13 -4.53
C THR A 232 -2.04 -24.07 -4.50
N VAL A 233 -3.27 -23.61 -4.78
CA VAL A 233 -4.41 -24.51 -5.01
C VAL A 233 -4.33 -25.27 -6.33
N LEU A 234 -3.55 -24.77 -7.29
CA LEU A 234 -3.33 -25.47 -8.54
C LEU A 234 -2.71 -26.85 -8.27
N SER A 235 -3.10 -27.84 -9.07
CA SER A 235 -2.45 -29.15 -9.01
C SER A 235 -0.98 -29.03 -9.38
N HIS A 236 -0.16 -30.02 -9.00
CA HIS A 236 1.27 -30.04 -9.34
C HIS A 236 1.50 -29.87 -10.84
N LEU A 237 0.69 -30.54 -11.67
CA LEU A 237 0.77 -30.43 -13.13
C LEU A 237 0.41 -29.02 -13.61
N GLN A 238 -0.71 -28.46 -13.14
CA GLN A 238 -1.15 -27.11 -13.53
C GLN A 238 -0.13 -26.04 -13.12
N LEU A 239 0.41 -26.14 -11.90
CA LEU A 239 1.43 -25.22 -11.40
C LEU A 239 2.72 -25.31 -12.24
N LYS A 240 3.17 -26.54 -12.54
CA LYS A 240 4.35 -26.77 -13.39
C LYS A 240 4.15 -26.24 -14.81
N GLU A 241 3.00 -26.47 -15.42
CA GLU A 241 2.67 -25.96 -16.76
C GLU A 241 2.61 -24.42 -16.80
N LEU A 242 2.00 -23.80 -15.78
CA LEU A 242 1.95 -22.34 -15.65
C LEU A 242 3.37 -21.76 -15.53
N LEU A 243 4.21 -22.30 -14.63
CA LEU A 243 5.57 -21.80 -14.43
C LEU A 243 6.44 -22.02 -15.66
N ALA A 244 6.29 -23.15 -16.36
CA ALA A 244 6.96 -23.40 -17.63
C ALA A 244 6.54 -22.39 -18.70
N LEU A 245 5.26 -22.03 -18.75
CA LEU A 245 4.77 -21.02 -19.68
C LEU A 245 5.34 -19.63 -19.36
N ILE A 246 5.35 -19.24 -18.08
CA ILE A 246 5.96 -17.99 -17.61
C ILE A 246 7.43 -17.94 -17.98
N SER A 247 8.20 -18.97 -17.66
CA SER A 247 9.65 -19.05 -17.95
C SER A 247 9.97 -18.94 -19.45
N ARG A 248 9.10 -19.45 -20.32
CA ARG A 248 9.25 -19.33 -21.78
C ARG A 248 8.96 -17.93 -22.35
N ASN A 249 8.12 -17.14 -21.68
CA ASN A 249 7.65 -15.86 -22.18
C ASN A 249 8.26 -14.66 -21.46
N PHE A 250 8.74 -14.84 -20.23
CA PHE A 250 9.35 -13.80 -19.42
C PHE A 250 10.80 -14.17 -19.11
N SER A 251 11.72 -13.26 -19.42
CA SER A 251 13.12 -13.39 -19.01
C SER A 251 13.27 -13.03 -17.53
N ILE A 252 13.16 -14.03 -16.67
CA ILE A 252 13.29 -13.87 -15.20
C ILE A 252 14.78 -13.85 -14.79
N ALA A 253 15.69 -14.22 -15.68
CA ALA A 253 17.13 -14.15 -15.43
C ALA A 253 17.54 -12.70 -15.12
N GLY A 254 18.06 -12.46 -13.91
CA GLY A 254 18.44 -11.12 -13.43
C GLY A 254 17.30 -10.32 -12.79
N ALA A 255 16.10 -10.88 -12.65
CA ALA A 255 15.05 -10.28 -11.82
C ALA A 255 15.49 -10.24 -10.36
N MET A 256 15.11 -9.18 -9.65
CA MET A 256 15.41 -9.01 -8.23
C MET A 256 14.56 -9.94 -7.36
N GLU A 257 13.33 -10.26 -7.79
CA GLU A 257 12.41 -11.09 -7.01
C GLU A 257 11.49 -11.92 -7.93
N PHE A 258 11.35 -13.21 -7.64
CA PHE A 258 10.25 -14.03 -8.11
C PHE A 258 9.49 -14.60 -6.90
N THR A 259 8.29 -14.07 -6.68
CA THR A 259 7.42 -14.42 -5.55
C THR A 259 6.24 -15.28 -5.98
N VAL A 260 5.95 -16.31 -5.19
CA VAL A 260 4.68 -17.03 -5.23
C VAL A 260 4.02 -16.98 -3.86
N GLU A 261 2.78 -16.50 -3.80
CA GLU A 261 1.98 -16.62 -2.59
C GLU A 261 1.54 -18.06 -2.37
N ALA A 262 1.80 -18.56 -1.17
CA ALA A 262 1.22 -19.75 -0.59
C ALA A 262 0.35 -19.34 0.62
N GLY A 263 -0.58 -18.39 0.39
CA GLY A 263 -1.35 -17.72 1.45
C GLY A 263 -2.23 -18.63 2.31
N ARG A 264 -2.21 -19.94 2.04
CA ARG A 264 -2.91 -21.03 2.71
C ARG A 264 -1.90 -22.15 2.98
N PRO A 265 -1.39 -22.28 4.23
CA PRO A 265 -0.41 -23.33 4.58
C PRO A 265 -0.89 -24.74 4.20
N ASP A 266 -2.20 -24.96 4.31
CA ASP A 266 -2.95 -26.19 3.98
C ASP A 266 -2.91 -26.60 2.49
N THR A 267 -2.36 -25.76 1.61
CA THR A 267 -2.29 -26.04 0.16
C THR A 267 -0.89 -26.37 -0.34
N LEU A 268 0.10 -26.32 0.55
CA LEU A 268 1.51 -26.47 0.23
C LEU A 268 2.01 -27.87 0.62
N ASP A 269 2.78 -28.47 -0.28
CA ASP A 269 3.48 -29.73 -0.01
C ASP A 269 4.92 -29.66 -0.56
N GLN A 270 5.72 -30.68 -0.24
CA GLN A 270 7.13 -30.71 -0.60
C GLN A 270 7.34 -30.68 -2.13
N ASP A 271 6.48 -31.31 -2.91
CA ASP A 271 6.64 -31.40 -4.36
C ASP A 271 6.26 -30.09 -5.04
N LYS A 272 5.22 -29.39 -4.58
CA LYS A 272 4.93 -28.02 -5.02
C LYS A 272 6.12 -27.11 -4.75
N LEU A 273 6.70 -27.16 -3.55
CA LEU A 273 7.87 -26.36 -3.21
C LEU A 273 9.08 -26.67 -4.10
N ARG A 274 9.33 -27.96 -4.39
CA ARG A 274 10.37 -28.36 -5.34
C ARG A 274 10.11 -27.80 -6.75
N ILE A 275 8.87 -27.85 -7.23
CA ILE A 275 8.48 -27.22 -8.49
C ILE A 275 8.77 -25.72 -8.45
N LEU A 276 8.35 -25.01 -7.41
CA LEU A 276 8.64 -23.56 -7.26
C LEU A 276 10.15 -23.29 -7.33
N LYS A 277 10.96 -24.10 -6.63
CA LYS A 277 12.41 -23.98 -6.61
C LYS A 277 13.04 -24.29 -7.98
N GLU A 278 12.57 -25.31 -8.69
CA GLU A 278 13.00 -25.69 -10.05
C GLU A 278 12.85 -24.51 -11.03
N PHE A 279 11.76 -23.74 -10.91
CA PHE A 279 11.50 -22.57 -11.75
C PHE A 279 12.10 -21.26 -11.22
N GLY A 280 12.96 -21.33 -10.20
CA GLY A 280 13.72 -20.17 -9.73
C GLY A 280 12.93 -19.20 -8.84
N VAL A 281 11.85 -19.65 -8.18
CA VAL A 281 11.16 -18.84 -7.17
C VAL A 281 12.14 -18.48 -6.04
N THR A 282 12.29 -17.19 -5.77
CA THR A 282 13.20 -16.66 -4.76
C THR A 282 12.50 -16.34 -3.45
N ARG A 283 11.17 -16.16 -3.47
CA ARG A 283 10.37 -15.83 -2.31
C ARG A 283 9.04 -16.59 -2.31
N VAL A 284 8.66 -17.11 -1.15
CA VAL A 284 7.34 -17.70 -0.93
C VAL A 284 6.66 -17.04 0.26
N SER A 285 5.36 -16.80 0.15
CA SER A 285 4.57 -16.20 1.23
C SER A 285 3.71 -17.26 1.91
N VAL A 286 4.06 -17.69 3.12
CA VAL A 286 3.25 -18.63 3.92
C VAL A 286 2.57 -17.83 5.03
N ASN A 287 1.27 -17.61 4.86
CA ASN A 287 0.60 -16.53 5.60
C ASN A 287 -0.37 -17.11 6.63
N PRO A 288 -0.03 -17.12 7.93
CA PRO A 288 -0.96 -17.55 8.96
C PRO A 288 -2.05 -16.51 9.22
N GLN A 289 -1.75 -15.22 8.99
CA GLN A 289 -2.60 -14.05 9.26
C GLN A 289 -2.74 -13.74 10.75
N THR A 290 -2.86 -14.78 11.57
CA THR A 290 -2.80 -14.78 13.03
C THR A 290 -2.32 -16.15 13.52
N LEU A 291 -1.73 -16.20 14.71
CA LEU A 291 -1.39 -17.45 15.38
C LEU A 291 -2.43 -17.86 16.44
N ASN A 292 -3.52 -17.11 16.59
CA ASN A 292 -4.64 -17.45 17.46
C ASN A 292 -5.62 -18.42 16.76
N ALA A 293 -5.73 -19.64 17.27
CA ALA A 293 -6.57 -20.69 16.69
C ALA A 293 -8.07 -20.34 16.69
N GLN A 294 -8.58 -19.65 17.71
CA GLN A 294 -9.98 -19.23 17.76
C GLN A 294 -10.27 -18.17 16.70
N THR A 295 -9.35 -17.22 16.52
CA THR A 295 -9.46 -16.20 15.47
C THR A 295 -9.40 -16.82 14.08
N LEU A 296 -8.52 -17.80 13.84
CA LEU A 296 -8.47 -18.54 12.56
C LEU A 296 -9.83 -19.13 12.19
N VAL A 297 -10.50 -19.79 13.14
CA VAL A 297 -11.85 -20.34 12.93
C VAL A 297 -12.85 -19.22 12.59
N ARG A 298 -12.87 -18.13 13.37
CA ARG A 298 -13.78 -16.99 13.14
C ARG A 298 -13.64 -16.38 11.75
N ILE A 299 -12.41 -16.27 11.24
CA ILE A 299 -12.13 -15.65 9.93
C ILE A 299 -12.23 -16.64 8.76
N GLY A 300 -12.69 -17.88 9.01
CA GLY A 300 -12.91 -18.90 7.98
C GLY A 300 -11.64 -19.58 7.47
N ARG A 301 -10.59 -19.61 8.30
CA ARG A 301 -9.35 -20.36 8.04
C ARG A 301 -9.34 -21.62 8.90
N GLN A 302 -9.07 -22.76 8.27
CA GLN A 302 -9.17 -24.08 8.92
C GLN A 302 -7.82 -24.74 9.17
N HIS A 303 -6.72 -24.08 8.78
CA HIS A 303 -5.39 -24.63 9.02
C HIS A 303 -5.03 -24.58 10.50
N THR A 304 -4.25 -25.55 10.97
CA THR A 304 -3.73 -25.56 12.33
C THR A 304 -2.32 -24.94 12.41
N LEU A 305 -1.85 -24.71 13.63
CA LEU A 305 -0.49 -24.22 13.86
C LEU A 305 0.57 -25.27 13.51
N GLU A 306 0.25 -26.56 13.69
CA GLU A 306 1.12 -27.66 13.29
C GLU A 306 1.26 -27.74 11.76
N GLU A 307 0.18 -27.47 11.01
CA GLU A 307 0.23 -27.39 9.55
C GLU A 307 1.06 -26.18 9.07
N LEU A 308 0.95 -25.04 9.76
CA LEU A 308 1.81 -23.89 9.52
C LEU A 308 3.28 -24.23 9.77
N GLU A 309 3.60 -24.83 10.92
CA GLU A 309 4.95 -25.23 11.29
C GLU A 309 5.56 -26.19 10.27
N LYS A 310 4.79 -27.19 9.85
CA LYS A 310 5.17 -28.11 8.78
C LYS A 310 5.43 -27.38 7.47
N ALA A 311 4.56 -26.46 7.06
CA ALA A 311 4.75 -25.69 5.83
C ALA A 311 6.03 -24.84 5.89
N VAL A 312 6.28 -24.16 7.01
CA VAL A 312 7.50 -23.39 7.25
C VAL A 312 8.74 -24.30 7.17
N GLN A 313 8.72 -25.46 7.83
CA GLN A 313 9.81 -26.43 7.78
C GLN A 313 10.11 -26.88 6.35
N LEU A 314 9.08 -27.23 5.57
CA LEU A 314 9.24 -27.66 4.17
C LEU A 314 9.88 -26.57 3.30
N VAL A 315 9.52 -25.30 3.51
CA VAL A 315 10.14 -24.17 2.79
C VAL A 315 11.64 -24.10 3.08
N ARG A 316 12.04 -24.30 4.34
CA ARG A 316 13.45 -24.34 4.75
C ARG A 316 14.20 -25.51 4.14
N GLU A 317 13.62 -26.70 4.16
CA GLU A 317 14.23 -27.91 3.60
C GLU A 317 14.49 -27.80 2.10
N VAL A 318 13.56 -27.19 1.36
CA VAL A 318 13.69 -26.93 -0.09
C VAL A 318 14.63 -25.74 -0.40
N LYS A 319 15.01 -24.97 0.64
CA LYS A 319 15.95 -23.84 0.55
C LYS A 319 15.48 -22.76 -0.43
N ILE A 320 14.20 -22.39 -0.34
CA ILE A 320 13.72 -21.16 -0.99
C ILE A 320 14.34 -19.97 -0.22
N PRO A 321 15.00 -19.01 -0.89
CA PRO A 321 15.80 -17.98 -0.21
C PRO A 321 15.05 -17.11 0.80
N CYS A 322 13.78 -16.81 0.53
CA CYS A 322 13.00 -15.89 1.35
C CYS A 322 11.64 -16.48 1.69
N LEU A 323 11.40 -16.68 2.98
CA LEU A 323 10.08 -16.89 3.55
C LEU A 323 9.49 -15.54 3.97
N ASN A 324 8.29 -15.26 3.49
CA ASN A 324 7.46 -14.17 3.97
C ASN A 324 6.26 -14.69 4.76
N MET A 325 5.88 -13.98 5.81
CA MET A 325 4.67 -14.25 6.57
C MET A 325 3.82 -12.99 6.69
N ASP A 326 2.60 -13.05 6.16
CA ASP A 326 1.62 -11.96 6.32
C ASP A 326 0.81 -12.14 7.60
N MET A 327 0.70 -11.04 8.35
CA MET A 327 -0.06 -10.91 9.59
C MET A 327 -1.10 -9.79 9.45
N ILE A 328 -2.23 -9.93 10.13
CA ILE A 328 -3.28 -8.92 10.17
C ILE A 328 -3.55 -8.54 11.63
N ILE A 329 -3.34 -7.27 11.95
CA ILE A 329 -3.67 -6.68 13.25
C ILE A 329 -5.12 -6.23 13.24
N GLY A 330 -5.81 -6.47 14.36
CA GLY A 330 -7.19 -6.02 14.59
C GLY A 330 -8.25 -7.00 14.08
N LEU A 331 -7.92 -8.30 14.01
CA LEU A 331 -8.89 -9.32 13.63
C LEU A 331 -9.98 -9.49 14.72
N PRO A 332 -11.17 -10.03 14.35
CA PRO A 332 -12.30 -10.12 15.27
C PRO A 332 -12.03 -10.90 16.56
N GLY A 333 -12.10 -10.17 17.67
CA GLY A 333 -11.96 -10.69 19.03
C GLY A 333 -10.55 -11.15 19.38
N GLU A 334 -9.54 -10.51 18.78
CA GLU A 334 -8.18 -10.45 19.31
C GLU A 334 -8.01 -9.21 20.18
N GLU A 335 -7.29 -9.36 21.28
CA GLU A 335 -6.85 -8.28 22.15
C GLU A 335 -5.33 -8.07 22.04
N GLU A 336 -4.80 -7.07 22.74
CA GLU A 336 -3.37 -6.74 22.72
C GLU A 336 -2.49 -7.93 23.16
N GLU A 337 -2.97 -8.70 24.13
CA GLU A 337 -2.27 -9.90 24.63
C GLU A 337 -2.18 -11.01 23.56
N ASP A 338 -3.22 -11.20 22.74
CA ASP A 338 -3.18 -12.16 21.63
C ASP A 338 -2.10 -11.80 20.60
N TRP A 339 -1.94 -10.49 20.36
CA TRP A 339 -0.95 -9.99 19.42
C TRP A 339 0.48 -10.11 19.98
N GLU A 340 0.69 -9.83 21.26
CA GLU A 340 1.99 -10.03 21.93
C GLU A 340 2.42 -11.51 21.84
N ASN A 341 1.52 -12.44 22.15
CA ASN A 341 1.76 -13.87 22.00
C ASN A 341 2.07 -14.26 20.54
N THR A 342 1.36 -13.67 19.59
CA THR A 342 1.59 -13.87 18.16
C THR A 342 2.97 -13.38 17.75
N LEU A 343 3.41 -12.19 18.18
CA LEU A 343 4.72 -11.64 17.86
C LEU A 343 5.86 -12.50 18.42
N GLN A 344 5.77 -12.93 19.67
CA GLN A 344 6.80 -13.76 20.30
C GLN A 344 7.02 -15.07 19.53
N ARG A 345 5.93 -15.72 19.11
CA ARG A 345 6.01 -16.96 18.33
C ARG A 345 6.43 -16.71 16.89
N LEU A 346 6.02 -15.60 16.28
CA LEU A 346 6.38 -15.24 14.91
C LEU A 346 7.90 -15.14 14.71
N PHE A 347 8.63 -14.60 15.69
CA PHE A 347 10.10 -14.54 15.65
C PHE A 347 10.77 -15.91 15.66
N SER A 348 10.12 -16.94 16.22
CA SER A 348 10.68 -18.30 16.23
C SER A 348 10.72 -18.94 14.85
N TYR A 349 9.87 -18.50 13.90
CA TYR A 349 9.91 -18.97 12.51
C TYR A 349 11.06 -18.39 11.68
N GLN A 350 11.76 -17.37 12.23
CA GLN A 350 12.91 -16.71 11.61
C GLN A 350 12.67 -16.30 10.15
N ALA A 351 11.43 -15.91 9.80
CA ALA A 351 11.08 -15.51 8.45
C ALA A 351 11.95 -14.33 8.01
N GLU A 352 12.45 -14.38 6.78
CA GLU A 352 13.26 -13.29 6.22
C GLU A 352 12.45 -12.01 6.09
N ASN A 353 11.14 -12.14 5.85
CA ASN A 353 10.21 -11.03 5.75
C ASN A 353 8.95 -11.29 6.59
N ILE A 354 8.50 -10.24 7.27
CA ILE A 354 7.20 -10.20 7.95
C ILE A 354 6.45 -9.01 7.36
N THR A 355 5.25 -9.25 6.84
CA THR A 355 4.37 -8.19 6.37
C THR A 355 3.23 -8.01 7.35
N ILE A 356 3.05 -6.80 7.86
CA ILE A 356 2.00 -6.46 8.82
C ILE A 356 0.96 -5.61 8.13
N HIS A 357 -0.26 -6.12 8.09
CA HIS A 357 -1.45 -5.40 7.63
C HIS A 357 -2.28 -4.99 8.84
N THR A 358 -2.99 -3.86 8.72
CA THR A 358 -4.09 -3.54 9.63
C THR A 358 -5.40 -3.94 8.96
N LEU A 359 -6.31 -4.53 9.73
CA LEU A 359 -7.63 -4.86 9.24
C LEU A 359 -8.33 -3.61 8.72
N ALA A 360 -8.69 -3.62 7.44
CA ALA A 360 -9.43 -2.54 6.81
C ALA A 360 -10.79 -3.06 6.36
N PRO A 361 -11.88 -2.80 7.10
CA PRO A 361 -13.21 -3.26 6.72
C PRO A 361 -13.62 -2.77 5.33
N LYS A 362 -13.96 -3.70 4.44
CA LYS A 362 -14.46 -3.41 3.09
C LYS A 362 -15.86 -3.98 2.92
N ARG A 363 -16.67 -3.30 2.12
CA ARG A 363 -18.06 -3.71 1.80
C ARG A 363 -18.15 -5.13 1.18
N ALA A 364 -17.10 -5.59 0.51
CA ALA A 364 -17.06 -6.89 -0.17
C ALA A 364 -16.61 -8.06 0.73
N ALA A 365 -16.15 -7.76 1.94
CA ALA A 365 -15.78 -8.73 2.96
C ALA A 365 -17.03 -9.12 3.78
N ALA A 366 -17.12 -10.40 4.12
CA ALA A 366 -18.22 -10.95 4.91
C ALA A 366 -17.78 -10.92 6.37
N TRP A 367 -18.30 -9.95 7.11
CA TRP A 367 -18.05 -9.77 8.54
C TRP A 367 -19.14 -10.45 9.33
#